data_AF-A0A1X6Z983-F1
#
_entry.id   AF-A0A1X6Z983-F1
#
_cell.length_a   1.000
_cell.length_b   1.000
_cell.length_c   1.000
_cell.angle_alpha   90.00
_cell.angle_beta   90.00
_cell.angle_gamma   90.00
#
_symmetry.space_group_name_H-M   'P 1'
#
loop_
_entity.id
_entity.type
_entity.pdbx_description
1 polymer ?
#
loop_
_entity_poly.entity_id
_entity_poly.type
_entity_poly.pdbx_seq_one_letter_code
_entity_poly.pdbx_strand_id
1 'polypeptide(L)'
;MANINGTNNDDDIDVANDSGTLNGGSSVSPVDNINARQGDDTISIDDSTISGRVRGQGGNDDISITDSTISGDVLGNGGADTISVEDGSTLSQLLGGGGSDDVSVSDSSVNRVNLGNGADSLNFVDSTTDEGLFGGGGNDTISVEGSTVDRVNLGNNNDTLNFVKSSSTDGLFGGGGTDALNLPVGTEVTDDNAGFFVVGLGDTYTLTSGTFELPTGQIVSYSQFETGSAIPCFTAGTLIATEHGEKLVQDICVGDRVLTMDCGLQPVRWIGSRTLSEIELQARKELCPIVIRKGALGMGYPAQELSVSPQHRVLIRSRIAERMFGEMEVLVPAVKLLELDGVERDGDSSKVQYVHLMFDTHQIVFSNGLPSESLYAGQEALKSIDPAARLELLTLFPELRDMDHRPPQARTFVKKSGQISNLIARHNKNGQPLLSNGR
;
A
#
# COMPACT_ATOMS: atom_id res chain seq x y z
N MET A 1 35.58 -24.39 9.39
CA MET A 1 34.55 -24.14 10.40
C MET A 1 33.81 -25.44 10.66
N ALA A 2 33.37 -25.68 11.89
CA ALA A 2 32.68 -26.90 12.31
C ALA A 2 31.16 -26.71 12.33
N ASN A 3 30.41 -27.77 12.05
CA ASN A 3 28.96 -27.78 12.23
C ASN A 3 28.64 -28.47 13.55
N ILE A 4 27.80 -27.85 14.38
CA ILE A 4 27.19 -28.50 15.54
C ILE A 4 25.85 -29.07 15.06
N ASN A 5 25.68 -30.38 15.16
CA ASN A 5 24.44 -31.04 14.76
C ASN A 5 23.94 -31.87 15.93
N GLY A 6 22.75 -31.54 16.43
CA GLY A 6 22.01 -32.31 17.41
C GLY A 6 21.63 -33.71 16.92
N THR A 7 21.00 -34.44 17.81
CA THR A 7 20.38 -35.74 17.63
C THR A 7 18.93 -35.58 17.14
N ASN A 8 18.02 -36.47 17.52
CA ASN A 8 16.59 -36.31 17.25
C ASN A 8 15.80 -36.34 18.57
N ASN A 9 16.48 -36.01 19.68
CA ASN A 9 15.91 -35.83 20.99
C ASN A 9 16.39 -34.47 21.49
N ASP A 10 15.76 -33.97 22.54
CA ASP A 10 16.10 -32.72 23.23
C ASP A 10 17.62 -32.60 23.48
N ASP A 11 18.22 -31.59 22.88
CA ASP A 11 19.65 -31.31 22.89
C ASP A 11 19.94 -29.94 23.53
N ASP A 12 21.04 -29.87 24.28
CA ASP A 12 21.61 -28.62 24.81
C ASP A 12 22.86 -28.26 24.01
N ILE A 13 22.78 -27.19 23.23
CA ILE A 13 23.86 -26.67 22.39
C ILE A 13 24.34 -25.34 22.95
N ASP A 14 25.56 -25.31 23.48
CA ASP A 14 26.17 -24.09 24.04
C ASP A 14 27.36 -23.67 23.17
N VAL A 15 27.33 -22.45 22.64
CA VAL A 15 28.42 -21.86 21.86
C VAL A 15 28.87 -20.57 22.54
N ALA A 16 30.05 -20.60 23.15
CA ALA A 16 30.64 -19.47 23.82
C ALA A 16 32.04 -19.21 23.29
N ASN A 17 32.37 -17.95 23.02
CA ASN A 17 33.70 -17.54 22.55
C ASN A 17 34.12 -18.34 21.30
N ASP A 18 33.16 -18.61 20.40
CA ASP A 18 33.27 -19.45 19.22
C ASP A 18 33.81 -20.88 19.47
N SER A 19 33.68 -21.39 20.70
CA SER A 19 33.80 -22.80 21.03
C SER A 19 32.42 -23.37 21.35
N GLY A 20 32.09 -24.54 20.78
CA GLY A 20 30.77 -25.14 20.96
C GLY A 20 30.79 -26.41 21.80
N THR A 21 29.69 -26.70 22.48
CA THR A 21 29.40 -28.02 23.03
C THR A 21 28.00 -28.49 22.61
N LEU A 22 27.85 -29.81 22.49
CA LEU A 22 26.54 -30.46 22.35
C LEU A 22 26.42 -31.46 23.48
N ASN A 23 25.43 -31.27 24.36
CA ASN A 23 25.21 -32.08 25.56
C ASN A 23 26.51 -32.27 26.39
N GLY A 24 27.29 -31.18 26.52
CA GLY A 24 28.57 -31.14 27.23
C GLY A 24 29.78 -31.72 26.48
N GLY A 25 29.63 -32.18 25.24
CA GLY A 25 30.73 -32.67 24.39
C GLY A 25 31.37 -31.55 23.57
N SER A 26 32.70 -31.41 23.62
CA SER A 26 33.41 -30.32 22.91
C SER A 26 33.37 -30.41 21.39
N SER A 27 33.18 -29.24 20.76
CA SER A 27 33.36 -28.94 19.33
C SER A 27 34.57 -28.02 19.12
N VAL A 28 35.05 -27.90 17.88
CA VAL A 28 36.20 -27.05 17.53
C VAL A 28 35.76 -25.72 16.94
N SER A 29 36.44 -24.64 17.33
CA SER A 29 36.30 -23.29 16.75
C SER A 29 36.91 -23.20 15.34
N PRO A 30 36.38 -22.37 14.41
CA PRO A 30 35.14 -21.59 14.48
C PRO A 30 33.90 -22.36 13.98
N VAL A 31 32.70 -21.99 14.43
CA VAL A 31 31.43 -22.67 14.11
C VAL A 31 30.79 -22.09 12.83
N ASP A 32 30.36 -22.96 11.91
CA ASP A 32 29.67 -22.58 10.67
C ASP A 32 28.16 -22.64 10.83
N ASN A 33 27.62 -23.80 11.19
CA ASN A 33 26.19 -24.00 11.33
C ASN A 33 25.87 -24.70 12.66
N ILE A 34 24.71 -24.36 13.21
CA ILE A 34 24.08 -25.05 14.33
C ILE A 34 22.75 -25.62 13.80
N ASN A 35 22.52 -26.91 14.01
CA ASN A 35 21.29 -27.59 13.63
C ASN A 35 20.84 -28.50 14.79
N ALA A 36 19.76 -28.17 15.48
CA ALA A 36 19.26 -28.93 16.63
C ALA A 36 18.49 -30.20 16.20
N ARG A 37 17.63 -30.07 15.18
CA ARG A 37 16.92 -31.11 14.42
C ARG A 37 15.52 -31.46 14.95
N GLN A 38 15.39 -32.44 15.82
CA GLN A 38 14.09 -32.89 16.30
C GLN A 38 14.17 -32.97 17.82
N GLY A 39 13.11 -32.58 18.50
CA GLY A 39 13.11 -32.49 19.96
C GLY A 39 12.87 -31.05 20.38
N ASP A 40 12.65 -30.85 21.66
CA ASP A 40 12.57 -29.50 22.22
C ASP A 40 14.00 -29.12 22.64
N ASP A 41 14.70 -28.37 21.79
CA ASP A 41 16.13 -28.13 21.91
C ASP A 41 16.45 -26.77 22.56
N THR A 42 17.60 -26.66 23.22
CA THR A 42 18.13 -25.39 23.74
C THR A 42 19.41 -25.04 23.00
N ILE A 43 19.47 -23.84 22.42
CA ILE A 43 20.66 -23.28 21.77
C ILE A 43 21.05 -21.97 22.49
N SER A 44 22.27 -21.92 23.03
CA SER A 44 22.87 -20.73 23.64
C SER A 44 24.07 -20.29 22.81
N ILE A 45 24.12 -19.02 22.43
CA ILE A 45 25.22 -18.41 21.67
C ILE A 45 25.64 -17.12 22.36
N ASP A 46 26.87 -17.09 22.86
CA ASP A 46 27.42 -15.99 23.65
C ASP A 46 28.80 -15.57 23.12
N ASP A 47 29.05 -14.27 22.95
CA ASP A 47 30.32 -13.69 22.47
C ASP A 47 30.94 -14.47 21.29
N SER A 48 30.13 -14.72 20.25
CA SER A 48 30.48 -15.65 19.17
C SER A 48 30.13 -15.11 17.78
N THR A 49 30.85 -15.60 16.76
CA THR A 49 30.62 -15.35 15.34
C THR A 49 30.25 -16.63 14.59
N ILE A 50 29.00 -16.74 14.18
CA ILE A 50 28.51 -17.87 13.36
C ILE A 50 28.44 -17.43 11.89
N SER A 51 29.21 -18.09 11.02
CA SER A 51 29.26 -17.74 9.60
C SER A 51 28.06 -18.23 8.78
N GLY A 52 27.40 -19.29 9.24
CA GLY A 52 26.26 -19.92 8.60
C GLY A 52 24.99 -19.77 9.43
N ARG A 53 24.15 -20.79 9.41
CA ARG A 53 22.79 -20.71 9.97
C ARG A 53 22.67 -21.39 11.33
N VAL A 54 21.75 -20.87 12.14
CA VAL A 54 21.29 -21.46 13.40
C VAL A 54 19.87 -21.98 13.16
N ARG A 55 19.62 -23.26 13.45
CA ARG A 55 18.31 -23.90 13.19
C ARG A 55 17.85 -24.72 14.39
N GLY A 56 16.67 -24.42 14.92
CA GLY A 56 15.93 -25.31 15.82
C GLY A 56 15.45 -26.57 15.08
N GLN A 57 14.66 -26.35 14.03
CA GLN A 57 14.06 -27.32 13.10
C GLN A 57 12.70 -27.84 13.53
N GLY A 58 12.60 -28.69 14.55
CA GLY A 58 11.37 -29.44 14.79
C GLY A 58 11.15 -29.78 16.25
N GLY A 59 10.15 -29.16 16.85
CA GLY A 59 9.92 -29.19 18.29
C GLY A 59 9.91 -27.76 18.80
N ASN A 60 9.65 -27.55 20.08
CA ASN A 60 9.60 -26.21 20.66
C ASN A 60 10.99 -25.85 21.15
N ASP A 61 11.69 -25.01 20.40
CA ASP A 61 13.12 -24.74 20.61
C ASP A 61 13.33 -23.41 21.34
N ASP A 62 14.28 -23.38 22.27
CA ASP A 62 14.73 -22.18 22.97
C ASP A 62 16.10 -21.73 22.40
N ILE A 63 16.12 -20.63 21.64
CA ILE A 63 17.33 -20.06 21.03
C ILE A 63 17.68 -18.74 21.71
N SER A 64 18.88 -18.63 22.25
CA SER A 64 19.40 -17.42 22.91
C SER A 64 20.71 -16.96 22.28
N ILE A 65 20.79 -15.67 21.97
CA ILE A 65 21.92 -15.04 21.27
C ILE A 65 22.28 -13.75 22.00
N THR A 66 23.50 -13.68 22.52
CA THR A 66 24.00 -12.55 23.32
C THR A 66 25.38 -12.12 22.82
N ASP A 67 25.60 -10.81 22.66
CA ASP A 67 26.86 -10.20 22.18
C ASP A 67 27.50 -10.92 20.98
N SER A 68 26.66 -11.34 20.02
CA SER A 68 27.07 -12.27 18.97
C SER A 68 26.74 -11.80 17.56
N THR A 69 27.50 -12.27 16.58
CA THR A 69 27.29 -11.96 15.15
C THR A 69 26.93 -13.22 14.37
N ILE A 70 25.73 -13.26 13.79
CA ILE A 70 25.27 -14.35 12.94
C ILE A 70 25.14 -13.84 11.51
N SER A 71 26.06 -14.28 10.64
CA SER A 71 26.05 -13.86 9.24
C SER A 71 24.94 -14.55 8.43
N GLY A 72 24.56 -15.77 8.81
CA GLY A 72 23.42 -16.47 8.21
C GLY A 72 22.10 -16.18 8.92
N ASP A 73 21.11 -17.00 8.61
CA ASP A 73 19.76 -16.87 9.16
C ASP A 73 19.64 -17.66 10.47
N VAL A 74 18.87 -17.12 11.41
CA VAL A 74 18.37 -17.81 12.60
C VAL A 74 16.95 -18.28 12.30
N LEU A 75 16.70 -19.58 12.45
CA LEU A 75 15.42 -20.20 12.12
C LEU A 75 14.91 -21.06 13.29
N GLY A 76 13.72 -20.76 13.82
CA GLY A 76 12.97 -21.69 14.68
C GLY A 76 12.51 -22.90 13.85
N ASN A 77 11.86 -22.62 12.72
CA ASN A 77 11.26 -23.51 11.73
C ASN A 77 9.89 -24.06 12.12
N GLY A 78 9.79 -25.01 13.04
CA GLY A 78 8.55 -25.74 13.26
C GLY A 78 8.37 -26.15 14.71
N GLY A 79 7.35 -25.61 15.35
CA GLY A 79 7.16 -25.68 16.78
C GLY A 79 6.76 -24.31 17.31
N ALA A 80 6.46 -24.22 18.60
CA ALA A 80 6.30 -22.94 19.28
C ALA A 80 7.63 -22.58 19.91
N ASP A 81 8.43 -21.78 19.20
CA ASP A 81 9.82 -21.52 19.52
C ASP A 81 9.99 -20.24 20.35
N THR A 82 10.93 -20.24 21.30
CA THR A 82 11.37 -19.02 21.99
C THR A 82 12.68 -18.55 21.40
N ILE A 83 12.76 -17.31 20.90
CA ILE A 83 14.01 -16.76 20.35
C ILE A 83 14.35 -15.43 21.03
N SER A 84 15.55 -15.33 21.60
CA SER A 84 16.05 -14.12 22.26
C SER A 84 17.36 -13.64 21.63
N VAL A 85 17.44 -12.34 21.36
CA VAL A 85 18.61 -11.67 20.78
C VAL A 85 18.91 -10.41 21.58
N GLU A 86 20.05 -10.36 22.24
CA GLU A 86 20.37 -9.34 23.24
C GLU A 86 21.82 -8.83 23.15
N ASP A 87 22.10 -7.75 23.90
CA ASP A 87 23.42 -7.20 24.18
C ASP A 87 24.31 -6.93 22.94
N GLY A 88 23.82 -6.15 21.97
CA GLY A 88 24.62 -5.72 20.82
C GLY A 88 24.72 -6.72 19.68
N SER A 89 23.91 -7.78 19.72
CA SER A 89 23.96 -8.84 18.70
C SER A 89 23.56 -8.35 17.31
N THR A 90 24.16 -8.94 16.28
CA THR A 90 23.88 -8.61 14.87
C THR A 90 23.51 -9.84 14.04
N LEU A 91 22.33 -9.79 13.40
CA LEU A 91 21.78 -10.89 12.61
C LEU A 91 21.33 -10.40 11.23
N SER A 92 21.54 -11.25 10.21
CA SER A 92 20.95 -11.04 8.89
C SER A 92 19.42 -11.20 8.94
N GLN A 93 18.93 -12.37 9.36
CA GLN A 93 17.50 -12.66 9.41
C GLN A 93 17.16 -13.52 10.61
N LEU A 94 15.99 -13.26 11.20
CA LEU A 94 15.35 -14.09 12.21
C LEU A 94 13.99 -14.55 11.67
N LEU A 95 13.79 -15.86 11.59
CA LEU A 95 12.60 -16.50 11.07
C LEU A 95 12.01 -17.41 12.16
N GLY A 96 10.81 -17.11 12.66
CA GLY A 96 10.10 -17.98 13.62
C GLY A 96 9.73 -19.30 12.96
N GLY A 97 8.88 -19.24 11.94
CA GLY A 97 8.59 -20.36 11.06
C GLY A 97 7.12 -20.75 11.12
N GLY A 98 6.80 -21.82 11.85
CA GLY A 98 5.45 -22.35 11.95
C GLY A 98 5.17 -22.86 13.35
N GLY A 99 4.07 -22.42 13.94
CA GLY A 99 3.75 -22.58 15.36
C GLY A 99 3.72 -21.20 16.00
N SER A 100 3.36 -21.12 17.29
CA SER A 100 3.19 -19.83 17.97
C SER A 100 4.50 -19.44 18.63
N ASP A 101 5.24 -18.54 18.00
CA ASP A 101 6.61 -18.21 18.40
C ASP A 101 6.66 -16.98 19.33
N ASP A 102 7.53 -17.04 20.35
CA ASP A 102 7.82 -15.94 21.27
C ASP A 102 9.22 -15.38 20.98
N VAL A 103 9.29 -14.24 20.29
CA VAL A 103 10.54 -13.60 19.87
C VAL A 103 10.81 -12.33 20.69
N SER A 104 12.04 -12.18 21.15
CA SER A 104 12.53 -10.97 21.82
C SER A 104 13.84 -10.50 21.21
N VAL A 105 13.93 -9.20 20.94
CA VAL A 105 15.14 -8.55 20.45
C VAL A 105 15.35 -7.28 21.27
N SER A 106 16.51 -7.17 21.92
CA SER A 106 16.87 -6.01 22.73
C SER A 106 18.31 -5.54 22.47
N ASP A 107 18.52 -4.22 22.46
CA ASP A 107 19.83 -3.58 22.23
C ASP A 107 20.61 -4.19 21.04
N SER A 108 19.91 -4.55 19.95
CA SER A 108 20.47 -5.38 18.88
C SER A 108 20.08 -4.88 17.48
N SER A 109 20.78 -5.36 16.46
CA SER A 109 20.49 -5.08 15.05
C SER A 109 20.14 -6.35 14.29
N VAL A 110 18.91 -6.44 13.80
CA VAL A 110 18.44 -7.58 13.00
C VAL A 110 17.84 -7.03 11.71
N ASN A 111 18.40 -7.37 10.54
CA ASN A 111 17.91 -6.70 9.32
C ASN A 111 16.44 -7.03 9.07
N ARG A 112 16.03 -8.28 9.27
CA ARG A 112 14.65 -8.75 9.07
C ARG A 112 14.21 -9.70 10.18
N VAL A 113 13.04 -9.44 10.77
CA VAL A 113 12.34 -10.38 11.66
C VAL A 113 11.03 -10.80 10.99
N ASN A 114 10.83 -12.10 10.78
CA ASN A 114 9.59 -12.64 10.23
C ASN A 114 9.09 -13.80 11.08
N LEU A 115 7.94 -13.64 11.74
CA LEU A 115 7.44 -14.60 12.71
C LEU A 115 6.87 -15.85 12.01
N GLY A 116 6.14 -15.67 10.90
CA GLY A 116 5.79 -16.78 10.01
C GLY A 116 4.33 -17.16 10.09
N ASN A 117 4.01 -18.41 10.43
CA ASN A 117 2.62 -18.85 10.61
C ASN A 117 2.39 -19.25 12.06
N GLY A 118 1.36 -18.72 12.69
CA GLY A 118 1.11 -18.96 14.09
C GLY A 118 0.48 -17.72 14.71
N ALA A 119 0.05 -17.82 15.97
CA ALA A 119 -0.23 -16.61 16.72
C ALA A 119 1.06 -16.24 17.45
N ASP A 120 1.82 -15.31 16.90
CA ASP A 120 3.19 -15.05 17.31
C ASP A 120 3.28 -13.79 18.18
N SER A 121 4.36 -13.70 18.96
CA SER A 121 4.65 -12.56 19.82
C SER A 121 6.05 -12.03 19.52
N LEU A 122 6.18 -10.72 19.34
CA LEU A 122 7.46 -10.05 19.19
C LEU A 122 7.57 -8.91 20.19
N ASN A 123 8.65 -8.90 20.98
CA ASN A 123 9.07 -7.75 21.76
C ASN A 123 10.40 -7.21 21.19
N PHE A 124 10.36 -6.01 20.60
CA PHE A 124 11.48 -5.38 19.91
C PHE A 124 11.83 -4.06 20.60
N VAL A 125 12.94 -4.03 21.35
CA VAL A 125 13.26 -2.94 22.29
C VAL A 125 14.64 -2.38 22.02
N ASP A 126 14.77 -1.05 21.98
CA ASP A 126 16.05 -0.34 21.79
C ASP A 126 16.91 -0.92 20.64
N SER A 127 16.25 -1.37 19.56
CA SER A 127 16.85 -2.18 18.50
C SER A 127 16.62 -1.56 17.12
N THR A 128 17.31 -2.10 16.10
CA THR A 128 17.19 -1.61 14.71
C THR A 128 16.92 -2.69 13.68
N THR A 129 16.13 -2.34 12.65
CA THR A 129 15.98 -3.17 11.43
C THR A 129 16.15 -2.35 10.15
N ASP A 130 16.72 -2.99 9.13
CA ASP A 130 16.92 -2.41 7.79
C ASP A 130 15.84 -2.84 6.78
N GLU A 131 15.23 -4.02 6.95
CA GLU A 131 14.14 -4.52 6.10
C GLU A 131 12.77 -4.51 6.80
N GLY A 132 12.74 -4.60 8.13
CA GLY A 132 11.52 -4.49 8.92
C GLY A 132 11.09 -5.74 9.69
N LEU A 133 9.90 -5.63 10.28
CA LEU A 133 9.23 -6.63 11.11
C LEU A 133 8.00 -7.17 10.38
N PHE A 134 7.82 -8.49 10.37
CA PHE A 134 6.74 -9.18 9.65
C PHE A 134 6.06 -10.19 10.59
N GLY A 135 4.76 -10.06 10.83
CA GLY A 135 3.97 -11.02 11.61
C GLY A 135 3.73 -12.29 10.79
N GLY A 136 2.97 -12.15 9.72
CA GLY A 136 2.82 -13.20 8.71
C GLY A 136 1.39 -13.71 8.65
N GLY A 137 1.11 -14.85 9.26
CA GLY A 137 -0.24 -15.42 9.25
C GLY A 137 -0.64 -15.96 10.61
N GLY A 138 -1.77 -15.48 11.12
CA GLY A 138 -2.29 -15.80 12.44
C GLY A 138 -2.48 -14.52 13.22
N ASN A 139 -2.80 -14.60 14.52
CA ASN A 139 -3.12 -13.38 15.27
C ASN A 139 -1.88 -12.96 16.06
N ASP A 140 -1.10 -12.05 15.49
CA ASP A 140 0.23 -11.72 15.98
C ASP A 140 0.19 -10.52 16.93
N THR A 141 1.12 -10.47 17.88
CA THR A 141 1.34 -9.31 18.76
C THR A 141 2.76 -8.80 18.60
N ILE A 142 2.93 -7.66 17.94
CA ILE A 142 4.23 -7.00 17.78
C ILE A 142 4.30 -5.78 18.69
N SER A 143 5.29 -5.74 19.57
CA SER A 143 5.57 -4.62 20.47
C SER A 143 6.93 -4.03 20.13
N VAL A 144 6.98 -2.73 19.85
CA VAL A 144 8.18 -2.01 19.43
C VAL A 144 8.39 -0.81 20.34
N GLU A 145 9.44 -0.84 21.15
CA GLU A 145 9.78 0.24 22.11
C GLU A 145 11.18 0.81 21.85
N GLY A 146 11.32 2.14 21.86
CA GLY A 146 12.63 2.82 21.76
C GLY A 146 13.42 2.51 20.49
N SER A 147 12.76 1.95 19.46
CA SER A 147 13.44 1.29 18.34
C SER A 147 13.26 2.04 17.02
N THR A 148 14.17 1.78 16.08
CA THR A 148 14.12 2.30 14.71
C THR A 148 13.95 1.15 13.75
N VAL A 149 12.83 1.08 13.04
CA VAL A 149 12.54 -0.02 12.10
C VAL A 149 12.32 0.53 10.70
N ASP A 150 12.58 -0.27 9.65
CA ASP A 150 12.21 0.17 8.31
C ASP A 150 10.68 0.22 8.17
N ARG A 151 10.07 -0.96 8.28
CA ARG A 151 8.62 -1.14 8.22
C ARG A 151 8.14 -2.15 9.23
N VAL A 152 6.85 -2.11 9.53
CA VAL A 152 6.14 -3.19 10.22
C VAL A 152 5.00 -3.67 9.34
N ASN A 153 4.90 -4.96 9.07
CA ASN A 153 3.80 -5.57 8.35
C ASN A 153 3.20 -6.72 9.15
N LEU A 154 1.99 -6.55 9.67
CA LEU A 154 1.37 -7.52 10.56
C LEU A 154 0.93 -8.79 9.82
N GLY A 155 0.48 -8.68 8.57
CA GLY A 155 0.22 -9.83 7.72
C GLY A 155 -1.27 -10.13 7.56
N ASN A 156 -1.70 -11.35 7.86
CA ASN A 156 -3.11 -11.75 7.74
C ASN A 156 -3.67 -12.12 9.10
N ASN A 157 -4.98 -11.94 9.24
CA ASN A 157 -5.83 -12.15 10.41
C ASN A 157 -5.84 -10.92 11.33
N ASN A 158 -6.10 -11.10 12.62
CA ASN A 158 -6.36 -9.99 13.53
C ASN A 158 -5.16 -9.78 14.44
N ASP A 159 -4.36 -8.79 14.11
CA ASP A 159 -3.07 -8.58 14.76
C ASP A 159 -3.11 -7.45 15.80
N THR A 160 -2.05 -7.31 16.59
CA THR A 160 -1.87 -6.20 17.54
C THR A 160 -0.49 -5.61 17.37
N LEU A 161 -0.41 -4.29 17.19
CA LEU A 161 0.84 -3.53 17.19
C LEU A 161 0.86 -2.56 18.38
N ASN A 162 1.84 -2.70 19.26
CA ASN A 162 2.17 -1.73 20.30
C ASN A 162 3.41 -0.94 19.85
N PHE A 163 3.28 0.35 19.55
CA PHE A 163 4.40 1.15 19.00
C PHE A 163 4.70 2.36 19.90
N VAL A 164 5.80 2.28 20.65
CA VAL A 164 6.10 3.14 21.81
C VAL A 164 7.44 3.84 21.65
N LYS A 165 7.47 5.17 21.55
CA LYS A 165 8.74 5.94 21.40
C LYS A 165 9.66 5.41 20.29
N SER A 166 9.06 4.83 19.25
CA SER A 166 9.75 4.18 18.14
C SER A 166 9.47 4.94 16.85
N SER A 167 10.26 4.71 15.81
CA SER A 167 10.05 5.30 14.49
C SER A 167 10.16 4.26 13.38
N SER A 168 9.34 4.41 12.34
CA SER A 168 9.41 3.63 11.10
C SER A 168 9.85 4.51 9.93
N THR A 169 10.74 4.04 9.04
CA THR A 169 11.19 4.82 7.87
C THR A 169 10.38 4.63 6.60
N ASP A 170 9.68 3.50 6.45
CA ASP A 170 8.85 3.17 5.28
C ASP A 170 7.36 2.98 5.60
N GLY A 171 7.02 2.56 6.84
CA GLY A 171 5.65 2.65 7.35
C GLY A 171 5.15 1.45 8.16
N LEU A 172 3.89 1.53 8.59
CA LEU A 172 3.19 0.49 9.35
C LEU A 172 2.02 -0.05 8.52
N PHE A 173 1.96 -1.36 8.35
CA PHE A 173 1.00 -2.05 7.50
C PHE A 173 0.24 -3.11 8.34
N GLY A 174 -1.06 -2.93 8.54
CA GLY A 174 -1.89 -3.93 9.24
C GLY A 174 -2.16 -5.18 8.41
N GLY A 175 -2.14 -5.07 7.08
CA GLY A 175 -2.42 -6.19 6.20
C GLY A 175 -3.91 -6.55 6.18
N GLY A 176 -4.25 -7.83 6.27
CA GLY A 176 -5.58 -8.34 6.04
C GLY A 176 -6.29 -8.81 7.30
N GLY A 177 -7.25 -8.05 7.81
CA GLY A 177 -8.13 -8.49 8.90
C GLY A 177 -8.62 -7.31 9.73
N THR A 178 -8.74 -7.52 11.04
CA THR A 178 -9.15 -6.52 12.03
C THR A 178 -8.10 -6.45 13.12
N ASP A 179 -7.06 -5.67 12.84
CA ASP A 179 -5.92 -5.45 13.73
C ASP A 179 -6.24 -4.44 14.84
N ALA A 180 -5.34 -4.30 15.80
CA ALA A 180 -5.37 -3.32 16.86
C ALA A 180 -4.04 -2.56 16.86
N LEU A 181 -4.10 -1.22 16.84
CA LEU A 181 -2.91 -0.38 16.93
C LEU A 181 -2.95 0.39 18.24
N ASN A 182 -2.08 0.01 19.17
CA ASN A 182 -1.92 0.64 20.47
C ASN A 182 -0.72 1.61 20.42
N LEU A 183 -1.03 2.90 20.39
CA LEU A 183 -0.03 3.95 20.48
C LEU A 183 -0.15 4.62 21.86
N PRO A 184 0.97 4.78 22.61
CA PRO A 184 0.96 5.53 23.85
C PRO A 184 0.44 6.95 23.68
N VAL A 185 -0.15 7.48 24.76
CA VAL A 185 -0.53 8.88 24.84
C VAL A 185 0.71 9.76 24.67
N GLY A 186 0.62 10.77 23.82
CA GLY A 186 1.76 11.61 23.49
C GLY A 186 2.60 11.10 22.31
N THR A 187 2.30 9.93 21.73
CA THR A 187 2.93 9.50 20.48
C THR A 187 2.59 10.50 19.39
N GLU A 188 3.65 11.07 18.80
CA GLU A 188 3.58 11.96 17.67
C GLU A 188 3.55 11.13 16.39
N VAL A 189 2.39 11.07 15.74
CA VAL A 189 2.21 10.39 14.46
C VAL A 189 2.27 11.43 13.37
N THR A 190 3.25 11.30 12.48
CA THR A 190 3.29 12.05 11.22
C THR A 190 2.89 11.10 10.12
N ASP A 191 1.67 11.27 9.62
CA ASP A 191 1.14 10.47 8.53
C ASP A 191 0.99 11.35 7.28
N ASP A 192 1.39 10.81 6.13
CA ASP A 192 1.35 11.53 4.85
C ASP A 192 -0.08 11.92 4.41
N ASN A 193 -1.10 11.31 5.02
CA ASN A 193 -2.52 11.49 4.71
C ASN A 193 -3.31 12.30 5.74
N ALA A 194 -3.03 12.10 7.03
CA ALA A 194 -3.71 12.70 8.17
C ALA A 194 -2.93 13.87 8.79
N GLY A 195 -1.69 14.09 8.38
CA GLY A 195 -0.80 15.10 8.94
C GLY A 195 -0.23 14.68 10.28
N PHE A 196 0.19 15.67 11.08
CA PHE A 196 0.74 15.46 12.40
C PHE A 196 -0.38 15.41 13.45
N PHE A 197 -0.44 14.35 14.25
CA PHE A 197 -1.31 14.31 15.42
C PHE A 197 -0.62 13.64 16.60
N VAL A 198 -1.15 13.92 17.79
CA VAL A 198 -0.65 13.39 19.06
C VAL A 198 -1.75 12.55 19.71
N VAL A 199 -1.44 11.30 20.06
CA VAL A 199 -2.39 10.35 20.63
C VAL A 199 -2.88 10.84 22.00
N GLY A 200 -4.21 10.87 22.17
CA GLY A 200 -4.91 11.36 23.37
C GLY A 200 -5.17 10.29 24.44
N LEU A 201 -5.45 10.74 25.67
CA LEU A 201 -5.63 9.88 26.83
C LEU A 201 -7.04 9.28 26.88
N GLY A 202 -7.15 7.95 26.81
CA GLY A 202 -8.43 7.21 26.91
C GLY A 202 -9.05 6.77 25.58
N ASP A 203 -8.35 6.95 24.46
CA ASP A 203 -8.81 6.51 23.14
C ASP A 203 -8.49 5.01 22.92
N THR A 204 -9.41 4.28 22.28
CA THR A 204 -9.20 2.89 21.84
C THR A 204 -9.51 2.82 20.35
N TYR A 205 -8.56 2.36 19.54
CA TYR A 205 -8.67 2.35 18.08
C TYR A 205 -8.95 0.91 17.62
N THR A 206 -10.16 0.66 17.10
CA THR A 206 -10.61 -0.69 16.68
C THR A 206 -10.87 -0.72 15.17
N LEU A 207 -10.45 -1.79 14.50
CA LEU A 207 -10.46 -1.87 13.04
C LEU A 207 -11.70 -2.55 12.45
N THR A 208 -12.08 -2.15 11.25
CA THR A 208 -12.81 -2.99 10.29
C THR A 208 -12.51 -2.45 8.89
N SER A 209 -11.77 -3.21 8.09
CA SER A 209 -11.57 -2.96 6.64
C SER A 209 -11.30 -1.51 6.22
N GLY A 210 -10.06 -1.03 6.41
CA GLY A 210 -9.50 0.10 5.64
C GLY A 210 -10.04 1.50 5.94
N THR A 211 -10.74 1.71 7.06
CA THR A 211 -11.09 3.06 7.54
C THR A 211 -10.97 3.18 9.06
N PHE A 212 -10.53 4.33 9.58
CA PHE A 212 -10.60 4.69 11.00
C PHE A 212 -11.59 5.82 11.25
N GLU A 213 -12.40 5.74 12.29
CA GLU A 213 -13.28 6.84 12.72
C GLU A 213 -12.67 7.53 13.93
N LEU A 214 -12.38 8.83 13.79
CA LEU A 214 -11.89 9.68 14.86
C LEU A 214 -12.97 9.91 15.92
N PRO A 215 -12.59 10.24 17.18
CA PRO A 215 -13.52 10.66 18.24
C PRO A 215 -14.42 11.85 17.87
N THR A 216 -14.05 12.59 16.82
CA THR A 216 -14.83 13.68 16.22
C THR A 216 -15.99 13.20 15.34
N GLY A 217 -16.15 11.89 15.13
CA GLY A 217 -17.09 11.29 14.17
C GLY A 217 -16.59 11.33 12.72
N GLN A 218 -15.30 11.62 12.52
CA GLN A 218 -14.70 11.73 11.21
C GLN A 218 -14.09 10.40 10.77
N ILE A 219 -14.62 9.83 9.69
CA ILE A 219 -14.08 8.62 9.06
C ILE A 219 -12.92 9.01 8.13
N VAL A 220 -11.74 8.46 8.39
CA VAL A 220 -10.54 8.53 7.56
C VAL A 220 -10.33 7.17 6.92
N SER A 221 -10.03 7.14 5.63
CA SER A 221 -9.85 5.89 4.88
C SER A 221 -8.38 5.66 4.57
N TYR A 222 -7.89 4.44 4.80
CA TYR A 222 -6.66 3.97 4.21
C TYR A 222 -6.96 3.56 2.76
N SER A 223 -6.33 4.23 1.80
CA SER A 223 -6.42 3.87 0.39
C SER A 223 -5.08 3.33 -0.08
N GLN A 224 -4.77 2.08 0.28
CA GLN A 224 -3.84 1.26 -0.49
C GLN A 224 -4.36 -0.18 -0.54
N PHE A 225 -5.31 -0.40 -1.43
CA PHE A 225 -5.33 -1.49 -2.43
C PHE A 225 -6.57 -1.33 -3.32
N GLU A 226 -6.57 -0.29 -4.16
CA GLU A 226 -7.11 -0.38 -5.52
C GLU A 226 -6.35 0.65 -6.38
N THR A 227 -5.78 0.17 -7.49
CA THR A 227 -5.21 0.90 -8.63
C THR A 227 -3.92 1.69 -8.39
N GLY A 228 -2.83 1.27 -9.04
CA GLY A 228 -1.58 2.00 -8.98
C GLY A 228 -1.72 3.46 -9.36
N SER A 229 -1.87 3.92 -10.60
CA SER A 229 -1.99 5.38 -10.78
C SER A 229 -3.39 5.86 -10.35
N ALA A 230 -3.56 6.21 -9.06
CA ALA A 230 -4.81 6.67 -8.45
C ALA A 230 -5.30 8.05 -8.95
N ILE A 231 -4.51 8.69 -9.81
CA ILE A 231 -4.87 9.98 -10.40
C ILE A 231 -5.59 9.74 -11.73
N PRO A 232 -6.72 10.41 -11.99
CA PRO A 232 -7.31 10.54 -13.32
C PRO A 232 -6.30 11.11 -14.35
N CYS A 233 -5.98 10.32 -15.37
CA CYS A 233 -5.10 10.70 -16.48
C CYS A 233 -5.75 10.41 -17.84
N PHE A 234 -5.49 11.27 -18.81
CA PHE A 234 -5.61 10.94 -20.23
C PHE A 234 -4.38 10.17 -20.69
N THR A 235 -4.51 9.34 -21.73
CA THR A 235 -3.34 8.78 -22.41
C THR A 235 -2.90 9.67 -23.56
N ALA A 236 -1.60 9.74 -23.84
CA ALA A 236 -1.08 10.40 -25.03
C ALA A 236 -1.75 9.83 -26.29
N GLY A 237 -2.14 10.70 -27.22
CA GLY A 237 -3.00 10.35 -28.36
C GLY A 237 -4.46 10.76 -28.18
N THR A 238 -4.90 11.05 -26.95
CA THR A 238 -6.24 11.59 -26.68
C THR A 238 -6.38 13.00 -27.27
N LEU A 239 -7.43 13.24 -28.05
CA LEU A 239 -7.84 14.54 -28.57
C LEU A 239 -8.73 15.26 -27.56
N ILE A 240 -8.40 16.51 -27.26
CA ILE A 240 -9.16 17.39 -26.36
C ILE A 240 -9.72 18.56 -27.19
N ALA A 241 -10.99 18.88 -27.01
CA ALA A 241 -11.61 20.03 -27.67
C ALA A 241 -11.04 21.36 -27.12
N THR A 242 -10.46 22.19 -27.99
CA THR A 242 -9.88 23.50 -27.65
C THR A 242 -10.51 24.63 -28.47
N GLU A 243 -10.15 25.87 -28.17
CA GLU A 243 -10.59 27.08 -28.92
C GLU A 243 -10.35 26.98 -30.44
N HIS A 244 -9.30 26.27 -30.86
CA HIS A 244 -8.90 26.15 -32.26
C HIS A 244 -9.16 24.76 -32.85
N GLY A 245 -10.07 23.99 -32.25
CA GLY A 245 -10.39 22.61 -32.65
C GLY A 245 -9.79 21.58 -31.70
N GLU A 246 -9.81 20.31 -32.11
CA GLU A 246 -9.27 19.22 -31.32
C GLU A 246 -7.73 19.23 -31.36
N LYS A 247 -7.10 19.14 -30.18
CA LYS A 247 -5.66 19.10 -30.00
C LYS A 247 -5.27 17.85 -29.21
N LEU A 248 -4.15 17.23 -29.55
CA LEU A 248 -3.63 16.09 -28.80
C LEU A 248 -3.26 16.53 -27.38
N VAL A 249 -3.60 15.72 -26.38
CA VAL A 249 -3.44 16.05 -24.96
C VAL A 249 -1.98 16.32 -24.59
N GLN A 250 -1.05 15.57 -25.19
CA GLN A 250 0.39 15.76 -24.97
C GLN A 250 0.96 17.05 -25.57
N ASP A 251 0.22 17.70 -26.49
CA ASP A 251 0.65 18.94 -27.14
C ASP A 251 0.02 20.18 -26.47
N ILE A 252 -0.94 19.99 -25.56
CA ILE A 252 -1.57 21.08 -24.81
C ILE A 252 -0.52 21.74 -23.92
N CYS A 253 -0.53 23.06 -23.86
CA CYS A 253 0.36 23.86 -23.04
C CYS A 253 -0.44 24.62 -21.97
N VAL A 254 0.21 24.97 -20.86
CA VAL A 254 -0.38 25.87 -19.85
C VAL A 254 -0.76 27.19 -20.53
N GLY A 255 -1.99 27.63 -20.31
CA GLY A 255 -2.61 28.79 -20.96
C GLY A 255 -3.48 28.46 -22.18
N ASP A 256 -3.36 27.27 -22.77
CA ASP A 256 -4.25 26.84 -23.85
C ASP A 256 -5.71 26.82 -23.36
N ARG A 257 -6.65 27.24 -24.21
CA ARG A 257 -8.07 27.32 -23.85
C ARG A 257 -8.81 26.06 -24.29
N VAL A 258 -9.22 25.26 -23.31
CA VAL A 258 -9.96 24.01 -23.51
C VAL A 258 -11.46 24.25 -23.35
N LEU A 259 -12.26 23.63 -24.21
CA LEU A 259 -13.71 23.68 -24.13
C LEU A 259 -14.18 22.82 -22.95
N THR A 260 -14.83 23.47 -21.99
CA THR A 260 -15.45 22.83 -20.83
C THR A 260 -16.97 22.85 -20.96
N MET A 261 -17.64 21.89 -20.33
CA MET A 261 -19.10 21.75 -20.42
C MET A 261 -19.85 22.93 -19.78
N ASP A 262 -19.42 23.39 -18.61
CA ASP A 262 -20.18 24.35 -17.80
C ASP A 262 -19.67 25.79 -17.94
N CYS A 263 -18.37 25.97 -18.19
CA CYS A 263 -17.70 27.27 -18.11
C CYS A 263 -17.17 27.76 -19.48
N GLY A 264 -17.53 27.09 -20.58
CA GLY A 264 -17.01 27.43 -21.91
C GLY A 264 -15.50 27.22 -22.02
N LEU A 265 -14.80 28.10 -22.74
CA LEU A 265 -13.35 27.99 -22.95
C LEU A 265 -12.55 28.45 -21.71
N GLN A 266 -11.93 27.50 -21.02
CA GLN A 266 -11.13 27.73 -19.80
C GLN A 266 -9.63 27.50 -20.05
N PRO A 267 -8.75 28.34 -19.49
CA PRO A 267 -7.30 28.17 -19.64
C PRO A 267 -6.79 26.99 -18.81
N VAL A 268 -5.98 26.13 -19.42
CA VAL A 268 -5.24 25.11 -18.67
C VAL A 268 -4.25 25.80 -17.74
N ARG A 269 -4.28 25.42 -16.47
CA ARG A 269 -3.47 26.04 -15.43
C ARG A 269 -2.22 25.27 -15.09
N TRP A 270 -2.31 23.95 -15.19
CA TRP A 270 -1.18 23.08 -14.95
C TRP A 270 -1.32 21.80 -15.76
N ILE A 271 -0.18 21.25 -16.15
CA ILE A 271 -0.09 20.00 -16.90
C ILE A 271 0.94 19.11 -16.22
N GLY A 272 0.53 17.92 -15.84
CA GLY A 272 1.42 16.87 -15.35
C GLY A 272 1.51 15.75 -16.38
N SER A 273 2.65 15.08 -16.46
CA SER A 273 2.71 13.83 -17.22
C SER A 273 3.62 12.82 -16.56
N ARG A 274 3.27 11.54 -16.71
CA ARG A 274 4.07 10.40 -16.25
C ARG A 274 4.07 9.33 -17.32
N THR A 275 5.24 8.79 -17.62
CA THR A 275 5.38 7.67 -18.55
C THR A 275 5.63 6.40 -17.76
N LEU A 276 4.85 5.35 -18.04
CA LEU A 276 5.05 4.00 -17.52
C LEU A 276 5.69 3.12 -18.59
N SER A 277 6.71 2.39 -18.17
CA SER A 277 7.42 1.39 -18.99
C SER A 277 6.66 0.06 -19.05
N GLU A 278 7.03 -0.78 -20.02
CA GLU A 278 6.49 -2.13 -20.16
C GLU A 278 6.64 -2.94 -18.87
N ILE A 279 7.81 -2.86 -18.23
CA ILE A 279 8.11 -3.60 -17.00
C ILE A 279 7.15 -3.18 -15.88
N GLU A 280 6.89 -1.88 -15.72
CA GLU A 280 5.95 -1.38 -14.71
C GLU A 280 4.51 -1.83 -14.99
N LEU A 281 4.10 -1.85 -16.26
CA LEU A 281 2.76 -2.27 -16.67
C LEU A 281 2.56 -3.80 -16.58
N GLN A 282 3.62 -4.58 -16.82
CA GLN A 282 3.61 -6.03 -16.63
C GLN A 282 3.59 -6.41 -15.15
N ALA A 283 4.36 -5.70 -14.31
CA ALA A 283 4.39 -5.92 -12.87
C ALA A 283 3.08 -5.51 -12.18
N ARG A 284 2.40 -4.47 -12.70
CA ARG A 284 1.17 -3.93 -12.12
C ARG A 284 0.08 -3.73 -13.17
N LYS A 285 -0.66 -4.80 -13.45
CA LYS A 285 -1.74 -4.80 -14.46
C LYS A 285 -2.89 -3.87 -14.13
N GLU A 286 -3.05 -3.49 -12.87
CA GLU A 286 -4.02 -2.51 -12.41
C GLU A 286 -3.68 -1.05 -12.80
N LEU A 287 -2.52 -0.81 -13.44
CA LEU A 287 -2.11 0.48 -14.02
C LEU A 287 -2.40 0.52 -15.52
N CYS A 288 -2.69 -0.62 -16.14
CA CYS A 288 -2.97 -0.69 -17.55
C CYS A 288 -4.17 0.21 -17.92
N PRO A 289 -4.12 0.93 -19.05
CA PRO A 289 -5.21 1.79 -19.50
C PRO A 289 -6.53 1.03 -19.66
N ILE A 290 -7.62 1.77 -19.52
CA ILE A 290 -8.95 1.33 -19.92
C ILE A 290 -9.26 1.96 -21.26
N VAL A 291 -9.52 1.10 -22.25
CA VAL A 291 -9.92 1.46 -23.61
C VAL A 291 -11.43 1.41 -23.71
N ILE A 292 -12.02 2.53 -24.10
CA ILE A 292 -13.45 2.70 -24.35
C ILE A 292 -13.61 2.84 -25.87
N ARG A 293 -14.13 1.80 -26.51
CA ARG A 293 -14.34 1.75 -27.97
C ARG A 293 -15.36 2.81 -28.40
N LYS A 294 -15.22 3.29 -29.65
CA LYS A 294 -16.17 4.23 -30.26
C LYS A 294 -17.62 3.75 -30.09
N GLY A 295 -18.48 4.61 -29.54
CA GLY A 295 -19.91 4.33 -29.35
C GLY A 295 -20.28 3.41 -28.18
N ALA A 296 -19.31 2.90 -27.40
CA ALA A 296 -19.55 1.94 -26.32
C ALA A 296 -20.47 2.44 -25.20
N LEU A 297 -20.52 3.76 -24.96
CA LEU A 297 -21.35 4.36 -23.89
C LEU A 297 -22.74 4.79 -24.39
N GLY A 298 -23.04 4.53 -25.66
CA GLY A 298 -24.29 4.86 -26.32
C GLY A 298 -24.30 6.22 -27.00
N MET A 299 -25.30 6.45 -27.87
CA MET A 299 -25.48 7.71 -28.62
C MET A 299 -24.27 8.15 -29.46
N GLY A 300 -23.39 7.21 -29.82
CA GLY A 300 -22.17 7.50 -30.58
C GLY A 300 -20.98 7.97 -29.72
N TYR A 301 -21.04 7.82 -28.39
CA TYR A 301 -19.96 8.17 -27.47
C TYR A 301 -19.12 6.97 -27.02
N PRO A 302 -17.80 7.12 -26.87
CA PRO A 302 -17.00 8.24 -27.36
C PRO A 302 -17.04 8.33 -28.90
N ALA A 303 -16.80 9.52 -29.47
CA ALA A 303 -16.86 9.73 -30.92
C ALA A 303 -15.70 9.04 -31.66
N GLN A 304 -14.59 8.87 -30.96
CA GLN A 304 -13.42 8.06 -31.35
C GLN A 304 -13.04 7.17 -30.15
N GLU A 305 -12.28 6.10 -30.38
CA GLU A 305 -11.77 5.26 -29.30
C GLU A 305 -10.99 6.09 -28.28
N LEU A 306 -11.25 5.93 -26.99
CA LEU A 306 -10.63 6.70 -25.91
C LEU A 306 -9.90 5.76 -24.96
N SER A 307 -8.63 6.05 -24.67
CA SER A 307 -7.85 5.31 -23.68
C SER A 307 -7.48 6.22 -22.51
N VAL A 308 -7.78 5.80 -21.29
CA VAL A 308 -7.62 6.58 -20.06
C VAL A 308 -7.07 5.73 -18.91
N SER A 309 -6.56 6.37 -17.86
CA SER A 309 -6.17 5.64 -16.64
C SER A 309 -7.39 4.96 -16.00
N PRO A 310 -7.21 3.85 -15.27
CA PRO A 310 -8.29 3.14 -14.56
C PRO A 310 -9.23 4.01 -13.73
N GLN A 311 -8.70 4.97 -12.97
CA GLN A 311 -9.50 5.83 -12.09
C GLN A 311 -10.05 7.09 -12.78
N HIS A 312 -9.79 7.28 -14.08
CA HIS A 312 -10.31 8.42 -14.82
C HIS A 312 -11.82 8.35 -14.91
N ARG A 313 -12.52 9.38 -14.43
CA ARG A 313 -13.99 9.37 -14.46
C ARG A 313 -14.54 9.96 -15.74
N VAL A 314 -15.52 9.27 -16.28
CA VAL A 314 -16.32 9.72 -17.42
C VAL A 314 -17.71 10.12 -16.93
N LEU A 315 -18.31 11.08 -17.63
CA LEU A 315 -19.65 11.54 -17.31
C LEU A 315 -20.69 10.50 -17.73
N ILE A 316 -21.59 10.15 -16.81
CA ILE A 316 -22.79 9.37 -17.08
C ILE A 316 -23.98 10.30 -16.92
N ARG A 317 -24.85 10.32 -17.93
CA ARG A 317 -26.06 11.16 -17.95
C ARG A 317 -27.29 10.33 -18.26
N SER A 318 -28.05 9.96 -17.24
CA SER A 318 -29.23 9.13 -17.42
C SER A 318 -30.30 9.31 -16.35
N ARG A 319 -31.57 9.02 -16.71
CA ARG A 319 -32.67 8.96 -15.73
C ARG A 319 -32.48 7.84 -14.70
N ILE A 320 -31.65 6.84 -15.01
CA ILE A 320 -31.29 5.79 -14.05
C ILE A 320 -30.35 6.38 -13.00
N ALA A 321 -29.37 7.21 -13.40
CA ALA A 321 -28.51 7.95 -12.48
C ALA A 321 -29.35 8.88 -11.58
N GLU A 322 -30.29 9.63 -12.16
CA GLU A 322 -31.20 10.50 -11.41
C GLU A 322 -31.98 9.74 -10.33
N ARG A 323 -32.56 8.58 -10.68
CA ARG A 323 -33.30 7.74 -9.74
C ARG A 323 -32.44 7.10 -8.66
N MET A 324 -31.15 6.90 -8.91
CA MET A 324 -30.24 6.23 -7.99
C MET A 324 -29.50 7.19 -7.07
N PHE A 325 -29.16 8.36 -7.57
CA PHE A 325 -28.26 9.31 -6.91
C PHE A 325 -28.90 10.68 -6.67
N GLY A 326 -30.12 10.90 -7.15
CA GLY A 326 -30.79 12.21 -7.10
C GLY A 326 -30.29 13.18 -8.17
N GLU A 327 -29.28 12.79 -8.97
CA GLU A 327 -28.60 13.65 -9.93
C GLU A 327 -28.63 13.03 -11.32
N MET A 328 -28.97 13.83 -12.33
CA MET A 328 -29.03 13.37 -13.72
C MET A 328 -27.65 13.07 -14.32
N GLU A 329 -26.61 13.71 -13.78
CA GLU A 329 -25.23 13.67 -14.25
C GLU A 329 -24.30 13.27 -13.11
N VAL A 330 -23.56 12.17 -13.28
CA VAL A 330 -22.62 11.64 -12.28
C VAL A 330 -21.31 11.22 -12.94
N LEU A 331 -20.23 11.21 -12.16
CA LEU A 331 -18.91 10.76 -12.61
C LEU A 331 -18.60 9.35 -12.12
N VAL A 332 -18.19 8.48 -13.05
CA VAL A 332 -17.89 7.06 -12.79
C VAL A 332 -16.50 6.70 -13.31
N PRO A 333 -15.64 6.05 -12.49
CA PRO A 333 -14.31 5.60 -12.93
C PRO A 333 -14.37 4.60 -14.09
N ALA A 334 -13.48 4.76 -15.07
CA ALA A 334 -13.42 3.90 -16.25
C ALA A 334 -13.24 2.42 -15.92
N VAL A 335 -12.45 2.07 -14.89
CA VAL A 335 -12.24 0.68 -14.46
C VAL A 335 -13.53 -0.02 -14.01
N LYS A 336 -14.50 0.74 -13.51
CA LYS A 336 -15.79 0.18 -13.09
C LYS A 336 -16.73 -0.04 -14.27
N LEU A 337 -16.35 0.38 -15.48
CA LEU A 337 -17.12 0.19 -16.72
C LEU A 337 -16.75 -1.08 -17.49
N LEU A 338 -15.80 -1.89 -17.00
CA LEU A 338 -15.31 -3.11 -17.66
C LEU A 338 -16.40 -4.18 -17.92
N GLU A 339 -17.56 -4.08 -17.27
CA GLU A 339 -18.71 -4.95 -17.53
C GLU A 339 -19.53 -4.55 -18.77
N LEU A 340 -19.15 -3.47 -19.46
CA LEU A 340 -19.83 -2.99 -20.66
C LEU A 340 -19.14 -3.52 -21.93
N ASP A 341 -19.96 -3.91 -22.90
CA ASP A 341 -19.47 -4.24 -24.23
C ASP A 341 -18.74 -3.04 -24.86
N GLY A 342 -17.50 -3.28 -25.30
CA GLY A 342 -16.65 -2.23 -25.87
C GLY A 342 -15.85 -1.42 -24.85
N VAL A 343 -15.79 -1.84 -23.58
CA VAL A 343 -14.86 -1.31 -22.59
C VAL A 343 -13.93 -2.42 -22.10
N GLU A 344 -12.63 -2.25 -22.28
CA GLU A 344 -11.64 -3.27 -21.95
C GLU A 344 -10.37 -2.68 -21.35
N ARG A 345 -9.61 -3.51 -20.63
CA ARG A 345 -8.29 -3.13 -20.13
C ARG A 345 -7.23 -3.50 -21.17
N ASP A 346 -6.36 -2.57 -21.51
CA ASP A 346 -5.24 -2.83 -22.41
C ASP A 346 -4.07 -3.49 -21.65
N GLY A 347 -4.12 -4.83 -21.59
CA GLY A 347 -3.12 -5.64 -20.90
C GLY A 347 -1.77 -5.80 -21.63
N ASP A 348 -1.70 -5.42 -22.91
CA ASP A 348 -0.55 -5.64 -23.79
C ASP A 348 0.22 -4.35 -24.13
N SER A 349 -0.20 -3.23 -23.54
CA SER A 349 0.47 -1.94 -23.65
C SER A 349 1.94 -2.03 -23.21
N SER A 350 2.87 -1.81 -24.15
CA SER A 350 4.32 -1.82 -23.88
C SER A 350 4.83 -0.49 -23.31
N LYS A 351 4.09 0.61 -23.49
CA LYS A 351 4.43 1.92 -22.93
C LYS A 351 3.21 2.81 -22.95
N VAL A 352 2.98 3.52 -21.85
CA VAL A 352 1.86 4.46 -21.74
C VAL A 352 2.36 5.78 -21.16
N GLN A 353 2.05 6.88 -21.84
CA GLN A 353 2.20 8.21 -21.27
C GLN A 353 0.85 8.72 -20.78
N TYR A 354 0.77 9.01 -19.50
CA TYR A 354 -0.37 9.61 -18.83
C TYR A 354 -0.19 11.12 -18.71
N VAL A 355 -1.24 11.88 -19.02
CA VAL A 355 -1.25 13.35 -19.01
C VAL A 355 -2.44 13.86 -18.19
N HIS A 356 -2.18 14.86 -17.36
CA HIS A 356 -3.13 15.53 -16.48
C HIS A 356 -3.37 16.95 -16.96
N LEU A 357 -4.63 17.38 -16.97
CA LEU A 357 -5.00 18.77 -17.21
C LEU A 357 -5.69 19.30 -15.96
N MET A 358 -5.17 20.38 -15.40
CA MET A 358 -5.80 21.08 -14.27
C MET A 358 -6.21 22.48 -14.67
N PHE A 359 -7.34 22.93 -14.11
CA PHE A 359 -7.92 24.26 -14.30
C PHE A 359 -8.10 24.92 -12.92
N ASP A 360 -8.59 26.17 -12.90
CA ASP A 360 -8.88 26.89 -11.64
C ASP A 360 -9.91 26.16 -10.76
N THR A 361 -10.86 25.48 -11.38
CA THR A 361 -11.84 24.61 -10.71
C THR A 361 -11.89 23.27 -11.44
N HIS A 362 -12.49 22.27 -10.81
CA HIS A 362 -12.74 21.02 -11.51
C HIS A 362 -13.68 21.26 -12.71
N GLN A 363 -13.28 20.79 -13.89
CA GLN A 363 -14.01 20.94 -15.14
C GLN A 363 -14.35 19.58 -15.76
N ILE A 364 -15.46 19.54 -16.50
CA ILE A 364 -15.74 18.49 -17.47
C ILE A 364 -15.25 18.95 -18.84
N VAL A 365 -14.35 18.19 -19.45
CA VAL A 365 -13.77 18.44 -20.78
C VAL A 365 -14.28 17.43 -21.79
N PHE A 366 -14.05 17.68 -23.08
CA PHE A 366 -14.40 16.73 -24.15
C PHE A 366 -13.16 16.02 -24.67
N SER A 367 -12.99 14.75 -24.30
CA SER A 367 -11.89 13.88 -24.72
C SER A 367 -12.36 12.85 -25.74
N ASN A 368 -11.85 12.90 -26.97
CA ASN A 368 -12.33 12.09 -28.10
C ASN A 368 -13.85 12.19 -28.28
N GLY A 369 -14.38 13.39 -28.03
CA GLY A 369 -15.80 13.71 -28.03
C GLY A 369 -16.58 13.27 -26.77
N LEU A 370 -15.99 12.51 -25.84
CA LEU A 370 -16.65 12.09 -24.60
C LEU A 370 -16.48 13.12 -23.49
N PRO A 371 -17.55 13.52 -22.78
CA PRO A 371 -17.41 14.32 -21.57
C PRO A 371 -16.73 13.52 -20.44
N SER A 372 -15.59 14.02 -19.97
CA SER A 372 -14.74 13.37 -18.97
C SER A 372 -14.16 14.40 -17.99
N GLU A 373 -13.67 13.92 -16.86
CA GLU A 373 -13.16 14.79 -15.81
C GLU A 373 -11.77 15.37 -16.15
N SER A 374 -11.52 16.61 -15.75
CA SER A 374 -10.15 17.14 -15.60
C SER A 374 -9.57 16.71 -14.25
N LEU A 375 -8.31 17.03 -13.97
CA LEU A 375 -7.71 16.69 -12.68
C LEU A 375 -8.47 17.41 -11.55
N TYR A 376 -9.16 16.63 -10.73
CA TYR A 376 -9.67 17.09 -9.45
C TYR A 376 -8.52 17.11 -8.44
N ALA A 377 -8.00 18.29 -8.11
CA ALA A 377 -6.94 18.49 -7.13
C ALA A 377 -7.45 18.35 -5.68
N GLY A 378 -8.19 17.29 -5.39
CA GLY A 378 -8.45 16.86 -4.02
C GLY A 378 -7.19 16.27 -3.39
N GLN A 379 -7.19 16.15 -2.06
CA GLN A 379 -6.06 15.62 -1.26
C GLN A 379 -5.47 14.32 -1.84
N GLU A 380 -6.32 13.38 -2.27
CA GLU A 380 -5.90 12.10 -2.85
C GLU A 380 -5.10 12.25 -4.15
N ALA A 381 -5.47 13.20 -5.00
CA ALA A 381 -4.72 13.46 -6.24
C ALA A 381 -3.32 14.02 -5.95
N LEU A 382 -3.20 14.91 -4.96
CA LEU A 382 -1.93 15.58 -4.62
C LEU A 382 -0.89 14.62 -4.02
N LYS A 383 -1.32 13.58 -3.30
CA LYS A 383 -0.44 12.57 -2.68
C LYS A 383 0.22 11.65 -3.70
N SER A 384 -0.47 11.39 -4.81
CA SER A 384 -0.02 10.48 -5.87
C SER A 384 0.80 11.13 -6.99
N ILE A 385 0.93 12.46 -6.97
CA ILE A 385 1.76 13.21 -7.93
C ILE A 385 3.22 13.13 -7.48
N ASP A 386 4.13 13.04 -8.44
CA ASP A 386 5.58 13.06 -8.18
C ASP A 386 5.97 14.25 -7.26
N PRO A 387 6.86 14.07 -6.28
CA PRO A 387 7.21 15.13 -5.33
C PRO A 387 7.61 16.46 -5.98
N ALA A 388 8.31 16.45 -7.12
CA ALA A 388 8.70 17.67 -7.82
C ALA A 388 7.48 18.39 -8.45
N ALA A 389 6.58 17.62 -9.06
CA ALA A 389 5.34 18.12 -9.65
C ALA A 389 4.32 18.56 -8.58
N ARG A 390 4.31 17.91 -7.41
CA ARG A 390 3.53 18.33 -6.24
C ARG A 390 4.01 19.67 -5.70
N LEU A 391 5.33 19.87 -5.60
CA LEU A 391 5.91 21.14 -5.16
C LEU A 391 5.56 22.28 -6.13
N GLU A 392 5.57 22.02 -7.44
CA GLU A 392 5.12 22.96 -8.46
C GLU A 392 3.63 23.30 -8.29
N LEU A 393 2.75 22.30 -8.14
CA LEU A 393 1.32 22.52 -7.90
C LEU A 393 1.04 23.34 -6.63
N LEU A 394 1.70 23.03 -5.51
CA LEU A 394 1.57 23.78 -4.26
C LEU A 394 2.21 25.17 -4.31
N THR A 395 3.00 25.46 -5.35
CA THR A 395 3.53 26.80 -5.63
C THR A 395 2.56 27.60 -6.49
N LEU A 396 1.92 26.97 -7.47
CA LEU A 396 0.94 27.60 -8.36
C LEU A 396 -0.44 27.80 -7.69
N PHE A 397 -0.84 26.88 -6.80
CA PHE A 397 -2.09 26.89 -6.05
C PHE A 397 -1.81 26.74 -4.54
N PRO A 398 -1.36 27.81 -3.86
CA PRO A 398 -1.03 27.76 -2.44
C PRO A 398 -2.20 27.31 -1.54
N GLU A 399 -3.44 27.55 -1.97
CA GLU A 399 -4.67 27.11 -1.30
C GLU A 399 -4.80 25.58 -1.19
N LEU A 400 -4.13 24.82 -2.06
CA LEU A 400 -4.08 23.36 -1.96
C LEU A 400 -3.21 22.85 -0.81
N ARG A 401 -2.47 23.75 -0.13
CA ARG A 401 -1.77 23.45 1.14
C ARG A 401 -2.72 23.40 2.33
N ASP A 402 -3.86 24.07 2.23
CA ASP A 402 -4.89 24.02 3.26
C ASP A 402 -5.64 22.69 3.14
N MET A 403 -5.49 21.85 4.17
CA MET A 403 -6.06 20.51 4.19
C MET A 403 -7.59 20.55 4.24
N ASP A 404 -8.22 21.63 4.71
CA ASP A 404 -9.68 21.75 4.70
C ASP A 404 -10.23 22.27 3.36
N HIS A 405 -9.33 22.64 2.43
CA HIS A 405 -9.73 23.09 1.10
C HIS A 405 -10.27 21.92 0.26
N ARG A 406 -11.59 21.87 0.12
CA ARG A 406 -12.28 20.99 -0.82
C ARG A 406 -12.61 21.79 -2.08
N PRO A 407 -11.83 21.69 -3.17
CA PRO A 407 -12.20 22.35 -4.40
C PRO A 407 -13.57 21.82 -4.86
N PRO A 408 -14.43 22.68 -5.43
CA PRO A 408 -15.75 22.27 -5.87
C PRO A 408 -15.63 21.22 -6.97
N GLN A 409 -16.40 20.14 -6.85
CA GLN A 409 -16.49 19.10 -7.89
C GLN A 409 -17.43 19.57 -9.00
N ALA A 410 -17.06 19.34 -10.26
CA ALA A 410 -17.94 19.65 -11.38
C ALA A 410 -19.25 18.84 -11.32
N ARG A 411 -19.19 17.56 -10.92
CA ARG A 411 -20.34 16.67 -10.73
C ARG A 411 -20.08 15.68 -9.60
N THR A 412 -21.14 15.08 -9.07
CA THR A 412 -21.08 14.08 -8.00
C THR A 412 -20.27 12.86 -8.40
N PHE A 413 -19.29 12.51 -7.57
CA PHE A 413 -18.55 11.25 -7.70
C PHE A 413 -19.36 10.12 -7.08
N VAL A 414 -19.64 9.06 -7.84
CA VAL A 414 -20.25 7.86 -7.25
C VAL A 414 -19.18 7.11 -6.46
N LYS A 415 -19.24 7.19 -5.12
CA LYS A 415 -18.18 6.70 -4.23
C LYS A 415 -18.22 5.18 -3.98
N LYS A 416 -19.41 4.57 -3.92
CA LYS A 416 -19.54 3.15 -3.55
C LYS A 416 -19.52 2.25 -4.78
N SER A 417 -18.57 1.32 -4.84
CA SER A 417 -18.44 0.36 -5.96
C SER A 417 -19.73 -0.40 -6.24
N GLY A 418 -20.41 -0.90 -5.20
CA GLY A 418 -21.69 -1.61 -5.36
C GLY A 418 -22.82 -0.75 -5.96
N GLN A 419 -22.78 0.58 -5.80
CA GLN A 419 -23.75 1.47 -6.45
C GLN A 419 -23.46 1.64 -7.95
N ILE A 420 -22.19 1.66 -8.34
CA ILE A 420 -21.77 1.72 -9.75
C ILE A 420 -22.16 0.43 -10.48
N SER A 421 -21.86 -0.74 -9.89
CA SER A 421 -22.27 -2.03 -10.48
C SER A 421 -23.79 -2.10 -10.65
N ASN A 422 -24.56 -1.63 -9.67
CA ASN A 422 -26.01 -1.55 -9.79
C ASN A 422 -26.48 -0.58 -10.88
N LEU A 423 -25.78 0.53 -11.09
CA LEU A 423 -26.08 1.49 -12.16
C LEU A 423 -25.91 0.82 -13.52
N ILE A 424 -24.75 0.20 -13.74
CA ILE A 424 -24.41 -0.50 -14.99
C ILE A 424 -25.38 -1.65 -15.25
N ALA A 425 -25.62 -2.50 -14.24
CA ALA A 425 -26.58 -3.60 -14.34
C ALA A 425 -27.99 -3.13 -14.72
N ARG A 426 -28.45 -1.97 -14.20
CA ARG A 426 -29.74 -1.38 -14.56
C ARG A 426 -29.76 -0.82 -15.98
N HIS A 427 -28.66 -0.25 -16.46
CA HIS A 427 -28.53 0.18 -17.85
C HIS A 427 -28.62 -1.00 -18.81
N ASN A 428 -27.83 -2.05 -18.55
CA ASN A 428 -27.84 -3.28 -19.35
C ASN A 428 -29.21 -3.96 -19.35
N LYS A 429 -29.82 -4.13 -18.16
CA LYS A 429 -31.14 -4.74 -18.02
C LYS A 429 -32.25 -4.00 -18.78
N ASN A 430 -32.17 -2.67 -18.87
CA ASN A 430 -33.20 -1.84 -19.49
C ASN A 430 -32.88 -1.44 -20.93
N GLY A 431 -31.73 -1.87 -21.48
CA GLY A 431 -31.26 -1.47 -22.81
C GLY A 431 -31.14 0.06 -22.96
N GLN A 432 -30.77 0.76 -21.90
CA GLN A 432 -30.66 2.23 -21.89
C GLN A 432 -29.19 2.65 -22.00
N PRO A 433 -28.83 3.61 -22.88
CA PRO A 433 -27.47 4.11 -22.97
C PRO A 433 -27.06 4.88 -21.72
N LEU A 434 -25.76 4.88 -21.41
CA LEU A 434 -25.20 5.61 -20.25
C LEU A 434 -25.19 7.13 -20.47
N LEU A 435 -25.12 7.56 -21.72
CA LEU A 435 -25.32 8.94 -22.12
C LEU A 435 -26.65 9.08 -22.87
N SER A 436 -27.52 9.91 -22.32
CA SER A 436 -28.83 10.23 -22.91
C SER A 436 -29.01 11.74 -23.03
N ASN A 437 -29.60 12.19 -24.15
CA ASN A 437 -30.06 13.56 -24.27
C ASN A 437 -31.30 13.69 -23.38
N GLY A 438 -31.16 14.36 -22.24
CA GLY A 438 -32.29 14.63 -21.34
C GLY A 438 -33.43 15.26 -22.12
N ARG A 439 -34.52 14.51 -22.32
CA ARG A 439 -35.79 15.02 -22.84
C ARG A 439 -36.72 15.31 -21.68
#